data_AF-A0A958ULF1-F1
#
_entry.id   AF-A0A958ULF1-F1
#
_cell.length_a   1.000
_cell.length_b   1.000
_cell.length_c   1.000
_cell.angle_alpha   90.00
_cell.angle_beta   90.00
_cell.angle_gamma   90.00
#
_symmetry.space_group_name_H-M   'P 1'
#
loop_
_entity.id
_entity.type
_entity.pdbx_description
1 polymer ?
#
loop_
_entity_poly.entity_id
_entity_poly.type
_entity_poly.pdbx_seq_one_letter_code
_entity_poly.pdbx_strand_id
1 'polypeptide(L)' 'NAQIYISGSGDSTVYAKNSLKARIQGSGSIFCAGNPISNDVKVMGSGKVKSI' A
#
# COMPACT_ATOMS: atom_id res chain seq x y z
N ASN A 1 -1.29 -2.99 -12.70
CA ASN A 1 -2.15 -2.91 -11.49
C ASN A 1 -1.42 -3.62 -10.37
N ALA A 2 -1.41 -3.08 -9.15
CA ALA A 2 -0.77 -3.70 -7.98
C ALA A 2 -1.77 -3.81 -6.84
N GLN A 3 -1.72 -4.93 -6.10
CA GLN A 3 -2.58 -5.16 -4.94
C GLN A 3 -1.73 -5.67 -3.78
N ILE A 4 -1.88 -5.05 -2.61
CA ILE A 4 -1.13 -5.41 -1.39
C ILE A 4 -2.10 -5.54 -0.24
N TYR A 5 -1.86 -6.58 0.55
CA TYR A 5 -2.55 -6.83 1.79
C TYR A 5 -1.51 -7.11 2.89
N ILE A 6 -1.53 -6.31 3.95
CA ILE A 6 -0.67 -6.49 5.13
C ILE A 6 -1.58 -6.81 6.32
N SER A 7 -1.26 -7.88 7.05
CA SER A 7 -1.86 -8.18 8.35
C SER A 7 -0.77 -8.34 9.39
N GLY A 8 -0.83 -7.50 10.43
CA GLY A 8 0.18 -7.37 11.48
C GLY A 8 1.17 -6.24 11.21
N SER A 9 2.45 -6.55 11.38
CA SER A 9 3.58 -5.63 11.24
C SER A 9 4.43 -6.10 10.07
N GLY A 10 4.63 -5.22 9.08
CA GLY A 10 5.45 -5.55 7.93
C GLY A 10 5.51 -4.40 6.94
N ASP A 11 6.65 -4.26 6.28
CA ASP A 11 6.85 -3.23 5.27
C ASP A 11 6.93 -3.87 3.88
N SER A 12 6.31 -3.23 2.89
CA SER A 12 6.28 -3.77 1.53
C SER A 12 6.47 -2.67 0.51
N THR A 13 7.35 -2.90 -0.47
CA THR A 13 7.60 -1.96 -1.57
C THR A 13 7.06 -2.55 -2.86
N VAL A 14 6.26 -1.76 -3.58
CA VAL A 14 5.63 -2.17 -4.84
C VAL A 14 5.76 -1.11 -5.90
N TYR A 15 5.63 -1.53 -7.15
CA TYR A 15 5.58 -0.64 -8.30
C TYR A 15 4.21 -0.73 -8.96
N ALA A 16 3.52 0.42 -9.10
CA ALA A 16 2.21 0.49 -9.73
C ALA A 16 2.14 1.67 -10.70
N LYS A 17 1.71 1.43 -11.93
CA LYS A 17 1.58 2.46 -12.98
C LYS A 17 0.14 2.88 -13.28
N ASN A 18 -0.80 1.94 -13.21
CA ASN A 18 -2.21 2.19 -13.55
C ASN A 18 -3.10 2.29 -12.31
N SER A 19 -3.11 1.24 -11.48
CA SER A 19 -3.88 1.23 -10.24
C SER A 19 -3.14 0.55 -9.08
N LEU A 20 -3.37 1.06 -7.87
CA LEU A 20 -2.87 0.53 -6.60
C LEU A 20 -4.04 0.27 -5.65
N LYS A 21 -4.18 -0.99 -5.19
CA LYS A 21 -5.11 -1.35 -4.13
C LYS A 21 -4.35 -1.81 -2.90
N ALA A 22 -4.36 -1.02 -1.85
CA ALA A 22 -3.65 -1.32 -0.61
C ALA A 22 -4.65 -1.55 0.54
N ARG A 23 -4.39 -2.58 1.32
CA ARG A 23 -5.15 -2.93 2.52
C ARG A 23 -4.16 -3.24 3.64
N ILE A 24 -4.22 -2.47 4.72
CA ILE A 24 -3.37 -2.69 5.90
C ILE A 24 -4.27 -2.94 7.10
N GLN A 25 -4.04 -4.05 7.80
CA GLN A 25 -4.62 -4.37 9.09
C GLN A 25 -3.49 -4.53 10.11
N GLY A 26 -3.20 -3.47 10.87
CA GLY A 26 -2.08 -3.42 11.81
C GLY A 26 -1.21 -2.18 11.64
N SER A 27 0.11 -2.35 11.77
CA SER A 27 1.10 -1.26 11.88
C SER A 27 2.12 -1.22 10.74
N GLY A 28 1.88 -1.97 9.65
CA GLY A 28 2.79 -2.06 8.52
C GLY A 28 2.81 -0.83 7.59
N SER A 29 3.86 -0.70 6.80
CA SER A 29 4.00 0.36 5.80
C SER A 29 4.03 -0.17 4.36
N ILE A 30 3.47 0.59 3.42
CA ILE A 30 3.55 0.28 1.99
C ILE A 30 4.23 1.43 1.27
N PHE A 31 5.25 1.13 0.47
CA PHE A 31 5.97 2.08 -0.37
C PHE A 31 5.64 1.82 -1.84
N CYS A 32 5.07 2.79 -2.54
CA CYS A 32 4.73 2.67 -3.96
C CYS A 32 5.70 3.51 -4.81
N ALA A 33 6.53 2.85 -5.61
CA ALA A 33 7.56 3.48 -6.46
C ALA A 33 7.05 3.92 -7.85
N GLY A 34 5.74 3.84 -8.09
CA GLY A 34 5.13 4.29 -9.32
C GLY A 34 4.06 5.35 -9.05
N ASN A 35 3.58 5.99 -10.11
CA ASN A 35 2.52 7.00 -10.05
C ASN A 35 1.20 6.41 -10.60
N PRO A 36 0.54 5.51 -9.85
CA PRO A 36 -0.74 4.93 -10.25
C PRO A 36 -1.80 6.02 -10.40
N ILE A 37 -2.55 5.93 -11.50
CA ILE A 37 -3.65 6.84 -11.82
C ILE A 37 -4.83 6.64 -10.84
N SER A 38 -5.01 5.42 -10.33
CA SER A 38 -6.11 5.07 -9.42
C SER A 38 -5.59 4.43 -8.12
N ASN A 39 -5.95 5.02 -6.98
CA ASN A 39 -5.50 4.59 -5.65
C ASN A 39 -6.69 4.23 -4.76
N ASP A 40 -6.76 2.96 -4.34
CA ASP A 40 -7.73 2.45 -3.37
C ASP A 40 -6.98 1.93 -2.14
N VAL A 41 -6.86 2.76 -1.12
CA VAL A 41 -6.11 2.46 0.11
C VAL A 41 -7.06 2.39 1.30
N LYS A 42 -7.01 1.31 2.07
CA LYS A 42 -7.74 1.19 3.35
C LYS A 42 -6.79 0.69 4.43
N VAL A 43 -6.68 1.47 5.50
CA VAL A 43 -5.84 1.15 6.65
C VAL A 43 -6.73 1.02 7.88
N MET A 44 -6.60 -0.09 8.59
CA MET A 44 -7.19 -0.34 9.89
C MET A 44 -6.05 -0.56 10.89
N GLY A 45 -5.82 0.44 11.75
CA GLY A 45 -4.69 0.48 12.68
C GLY A 45 -3.79 1.69 12.45
N SER A 46 -2.49 1.51 12.65
CA SER A 46 -1.47 2.58 12.62
C SER A 46 -0.57 2.55 11.39
N GLY A 47 -0.85 1.66 10.44
CA GLY A 47 -0.06 1.52 9.21
C GLY A 47 -0.09 2.75 8.30
N LYS A 48 0.84 2.81 7.34
CA LYS A 48 1.00 3.94 6.43
C LYS A 48 1.23 3.50 4.99
N VAL A 49 0.73 4.28 4.05
CA VAL A 49 1.08 4.13 2.62
C VAL A 49 1.80 5.39 2.18
N LYS A 50 3.00 5.24 1.63
CA LYS A 50 3.83 6.30 1.08
C LYS A 50 4.12 6.02 -0.39
N SER A 51 4.19 7.07 -1.19
CA SER A 51 4.74 7.00 -2.53
C SER A 51 6.21 7.42 -2.47
N ILE A 52 7.07 6.73 -3.21
CA ILE A 52 8.52 7.03 -3.33
C ILE A 52 8.91 7.25 -4.79
#